data_AF-A0A1S3IPG0-F1
#
_entry.id   AF-A0A1S3IPG0-F1
#
_cell.length_a   1.000
_cell.length_b   1.000
_cell.length_c   1.000
_cell.angle_alpha   90.00
_cell.angle_beta   90.00
_cell.angle_gamma   90.00
#
_symmetry.space_group_name_H-M   'P 1'
#
loop_
_entity.id
_entity.type
_entity.pdbx_description
1 polymer ?
#
loop_
_entity_poly.entity_id
_entity_poly.type
_entity_poly.pdbx_seq_one_letter_code
_entity_poly.pdbx_strand_id
1 'polypeptide(L)'
;MRTMTMDMNIILVALLLSVVSYSSTVCVFPESVQIPRTWYHRYIPVAYSNPDGSSISQRAGLEIRFTSTKMEAIFTLNNRRWPFNSSDFDSYVRTCVEVVSESNATYVDGQSYIISEKIENEPLRYRCMQLVNRTNFVFQVKLSAATTERPDTGATLCGSISLDPWPIVRYTYDHESITAACPADGGYPFSLSDQTLYTETGAAAAEIRAKRCQNLALDLECLPGENVRIDFKDGFCEPYGVVADSLKSYLQLQCIATWKESHYTFRLLSRYSDFYTLRFSTVHDDSFKAFLFKGAIIDATLNLNLANSISRNLYVELSVKRKRQYDLCENDQADCENPSCLRDLYNHFANRCLKTCNLCNATYNALTVPCDFESDLQGTWKNAQNEVLRINGSFAKIPGYGQFQCIDVKRVQQLEGTVVLATFDNGCRPRFKCLSLIRERYTLKWRMGKGFEPWPGYGPTLPDHVTVCHADARLQWSEWRSLSAVDVLPVPGSASRHVGFLKTFMLALLYAFCLSCLIDKV
;
A
#
# COMPACT_ATOMS: atom_id res chain seq x y z
N MET A 1 78.44 8.83 -21.80
CA MET A 1 78.10 8.02 -20.59
C MET A 1 77.40 8.88 -19.54
N ARG A 2 76.16 9.31 -19.79
CA ARG A 2 75.33 10.03 -18.78
C ARG A 2 73.88 10.20 -19.27
N THR A 3 73.24 9.10 -19.70
CA THR A 3 71.84 9.15 -20.17
C THR A 3 71.03 7.86 -19.95
N MET A 4 71.57 6.80 -19.33
CA MET A 4 70.84 5.51 -19.16
C MET A 4 70.27 5.25 -17.77
N THR A 5 70.48 6.12 -16.78
CA THR A 5 69.99 5.89 -15.40
C THR A 5 68.61 6.48 -15.11
N MET A 6 68.05 7.28 -16.03
CA MET A 6 66.78 7.97 -15.79
C MET A 6 65.56 7.13 -16.25
N ASP A 7 65.70 6.31 -17.29
CA ASP A 7 64.61 5.46 -17.79
C ASP A 7 64.28 4.28 -16.88
N MET A 8 65.27 3.75 -16.14
CA MET A 8 65.05 2.60 -15.26
C MET A 8 64.18 2.93 -14.05
N ASN A 9 64.27 4.16 -13.52
CA ASN A 9 63.46 4.61 -12.39
C ASN A 9 62.00 4.88 -12.81
N ILE A 10 61.76 5.36 -14.03
CA ILE A 10 60.39 5.56 -14.54
C ILE A 10 59.71 4.21 -14.79
N ILE A 11 60.43 3.23 -15.35
CA ILE A 11 59.91 1.87 -15.54
C ILE A 11 59.64 1.18 -14.20
N LEU A 12 60.52 1.34 -13.21
CA LEU A 12 60.31 0.76 -11.87
C LEU A 12 59.14 1.43 -11.13
N VAL A 13 58.97 2.74 -11.26
CA VAL A 13 57.82 3.48 -10.68
C VAL A 13 56.53 3.14 -11.43
N ALA A 14 56.55 2.99 -12.75
CA ALA A 14 55.40 2.53 -13.52
C ALA A 14 55.04 1.06 -13.21
N LEU A 15 56.03 0.19 -12.99
CA LEU A 15 55.83 -1.19 -12.54
C LEU A 15 55.29 -1.23 -11.12
N LEU A 16 55.85 -0.45 -10.18
CA LEU A 16 55.35 -0.35 -8.81
C LEU A 16 53.95 0.27 -8.77
N LEU A 17 53.66 1.28 -9.58
CA LEU A 17 52.31 1.84 -9.72
C LEU A 17 51.36 0.84 -10.38
N SER A 18 51.80 0.03 -11.34
CA SER A 18 50.97 -1.03 -11.94
C SER A 18 50.73 -2.21 -10.98
N VAL A 19 51.70 -2.54 -10.11
CA VAL A 19 51.57 -3.56 -9.05
C VAL A 19 50.72 -3.06 -7.89
N VAL A 20 50.74 -1.76 -7.58
CA VAL A 20 49.81 -1.12 -6.62
C VAL A 20 48.41 -0.92 -7.23
N SER A 21 48.31 -0.83 -8.57
CA SER A 21 47.03 -0.81 -9.30
C SER A 21 46.42 -2.21 -9.50
N TYR A 22 47.20 -3.27 -9.29
CA TYR A 22 46.68 -4.58 -8.86
C TYR A 22 46.26 -4.49 -7.39
N SER A 23 45.44 -3.49 -7.05
CA SER A 23 44.62 -3.60 -5.86
C SER A 23 43.79 -4.85 -6.11
N SER A 24 44.02 -5.90 -5.32
CA SER A 24 43.06 -6.98 -5.17
C SER A 24 41.71 -6.31 -5.00
N THR A 25 40.86 -6.35 -6.02
CA THR A 25 39.53 -5.75 -5.97
C THR A 25 38.82 -6.51 -4.88
N VAL A 26 38.82 -5.95 -3.67
CA VAL A 26 38.22 -6.58 -2.51
C VAL A 26 36.75 -6.76 -2.90
N CYS A 27 36.30 -8.01 -2.95
CA CYS A 27 34.91 -8.31 -3.25
C CYS A 27 34.06 -7.71 -2.15
N VAL A 28 33.32 -6.65 -2.48
CA VAL A 28 32.53 -5.88 -1.53
C VAL A 28 31.08 -5.82 -2.01
N PHE A 29 30.15 -6.11 -1.10
CA PHE A 29 28.72 -5.89 -1.31
C PHE A 29 28.41 -4.39 -1.41
N PRO A 30 27.33 -3.97 -2.07
CA PRO A 30 27.06 -2.56 -2.30
C PRO A 30 26.67 -1.85 -1.00
N GLU A 31 27.11 -0.61 -0.80
CA GLU A 31 26.83 0.15 0.44
C GLU A 31 25.33 0.26 0.77
N SER A 32 24.47 0.27 -0.25
CA SER A 32 23.02 0.34 -0.09
C SER A 32 22.41 -0.85 0.67
N VAL A 33 23.05 -2.03 0.67
CA VAL A 33 22.63 -3.16 1.52
C VAL A 33 23.32 -3.16 2.89
N GLN A 34 24.46 -2.46 3.02
CA GLN A 34 25.25 -2.36 4.25
C GLN A 34 24.71 -1.34 5.26
N ILE A 35 23.69 -0.56 4.91
CA ILE A 35 23.07 0.42 5.81
C ILE A 35 22.70 -0.27 7.14
N PRO A 36 23.05 0.29 8.31
CA PRO A 36 22.90 -0.34 9.63
C PRO A 36 21.42 -0.49 10.01
N ARG A 37 20.76 -1.47 9.40
CA ARG A 37 19.35 -1.80 9.55
C ARG A 37 19.17 -3.30 9.43
N THR A 38 18.24 -3.82 10.20
CA THR A 38 17.94 -5.24 10.24
C THR A 38 17.13 -5.63 9.01
N TRP A 39 17.71 -6.52 8.20
CA TRP A 39 17.04 -7.16 7.08
C TRP A 39 16.48 -8.51 7.55
N TYR A 40 15.38 -8.96 6.95
CA TYR A 40 14.77 -10.26 7.26
C TYR A 40 14.61 -11.07 5.99
N HIS A 41 15.03 -12.32 6.04
CA HIS A 41 14.86 -13.32 5.00
C HIS A 41 13.97 -14.44 5.53
N ARG A 42 13.22 -15.08 4.64
CA ARG A 42 12.27 -16.16 5.01
C ARG A 42 11.30 -15.74 6.12
N TYR A 43 10.82 -14.50 6.07
CA TYR A 43 9.97 -13.98 7.13
C TYR A 43 8.57 -14.61 7.10
N ILE A 44 8.19 -15.24 8.21
CA ILE A 44 6.85 -15.76 8.46
C ILE A 44 6.35 -15.20 9.79
N PRO A 45 5.20 -14.49 9.81
CA PRO A 45 4.58 -14.11 11.06
C PRO A 45 3.95 -15.34 11.71
N VAL A 46 4.29 -15.63 12.97
CA VAL A 46 3.72 -16.76 13.70
C VAL A 46 2.84 -16.25 14.82
N ALA A 47 1.55 -16.50 14.69
CA ALA A 47 0.59 -16.28 15.76
C ALA A 47 0.37 -17.63 16.46
N TYR A 48 0.83 -17.75 17.70
CA TYR A 48 0.43 -18.86 18.57
C TYR A 48 -0.65 -18.37 19.51
N SER A 49 -1.81 -19.02 19.50
CA SER A 49 -2.71 -19.00 20.64
C SER A 49 -2.20 -20.00 21.66
N ASN A 50 -1.84 -19.51 22.84
CA ASN A 50 -1.60 -20.37 23.99
C ASN A 50 -2.93 -21.02 24.41
N PRO A 51 -2.87 -22.18 25.10
CA PRO A 51 -4.07 -22.84 25.63
C PRO A 51 -4.90 -21.97 26.59
N ASP A 52 -4.29 -20.94 27.16
CA ASP A 52 -4.95 -19.95 28.04
C ASP A 52 -5.64 -18.81 27.27
N GLY A 53 -5.63 -18.85 25.93
CA GLY A 53 -6.22 -17.84 25.06
C GLY A 53 -5.32 -16.62 24.82
N SER A 54 -4.13 -16.52 25.43
CA SER A 54 -3.18 -15.46 25.12
C SER A 54 -2.54 -15.69 23.75
N SER A 55 -2.43 -14.65 22.93
CA SER A 55 -1.71 -14.75 21.65
C SER A 55 -0.32 -14.14 21.81
N ILE A 56 0.72 -14.91 21.47
CA ILE A 56 2.08 -14.38 21.33
C ILE A 56 2.35 -14.33 19.83
N SER A 57 2.54 -13.11 19.31
CA SER A 57 3.11 -12.91 17.98
C SER A 57 4.61 -13.11 18.07
N GLN A 58 5.08 -14.29 17.66
CA GLN A 58 6.51 -14.54 17.48
C GLN A 58 6.87 -14.35 16.00
N ARG A 59 8.03 -13.74 15.76
CA ARG A 59 8.55 -13.53 14.41
C ARG A 59 9.50 -14.66 14.08
N ALA A 60 9.22 -15.35 13.00
CA ALA A 60 10.10 -16.38 12.49
C ALA A 60 10.77 -15.93 11.20
N GLY A 61 12.06 -16.18 11.12
CA GLY A 61 12.83 -15.91 9.93
C GLY A 61 14.32 -15.89 10.24
N LEU A 62 15.05 -15.37 9.27
CA LEU A 62 16.48 -15.15 9.33
C LEU A 62 16.74 -13.66 9.37
N GLU A 63 17.31 -13.17 10.46
CA GLU A 63 17.87 -11.82 10.51
C GLU A 63 19.13 -11.79 9.66
N ILE A 64 19.15 -10.92 8.66
CA ILE A 64 20.30 -10.73 7.78
C ILE A 64 21.09 -9.50 8.22
N ARG A 65 22.40 -9.69 8.39
CA ARG A 65 23.38 -8.66 8.67
C ARG A 65 24.40 -8.60 7.54
N PHE A 66 24.61 -7.40 7.01
CA PHE A 66 25.62 -7.14 6.00
C PHE A 66 26.84 -6.46 6.61
N THR A 67 28.02 -6.92 6.22
CA THR A 67 29.26 -6.13 6.26
C THR A 67 29.71 -5.87 4.83
N SER A 68 30.85 -5.20 4.65
CA SER A 68 31.41 -4.98 3.32
C SER A 68 31.64 -6.29 2.56
N THR A 69 32.05 -7.37 3.22
CA THR A 69 32.39 -8.64 2.54
C THR A 69 31.52 -9.81 2.93
N LYS A 70 30.60 -9.67 3.88
CA LYS A 70 29.79 -10.78 4.41
C LYS A 70 28.31 -10.45 4.46
N MET A 71 27.51 -11.48 4.25
CA MET A 71 26.08 -11.54 4.51
C MET A 71 25.85 -12.70 5.46
N GLU A 72 25.44 -12.40 6.69
CA GLU A 72 25.18 -13.37 7.75
C GLU A 72 23.69 -13.44 8.02
N ALA A 73 23.14 -14.66 8.02
CA ALA A 73 21.74 -14.96 8.28
C ALA A 73 21.63 -15.73 9.59
N ILE A 74 20.95 -15.15 10.58
CA ILE A 74 20.82 -15.69 11.93
C ILE A 74 19.35 -16.00 12.19
N PHE A 75 19.05 -17.22 12.61
CA PHE A 75 17.70 -17.62 12.97
C PHE A 75 17.19 -16.87 14.21
N THR A 76 15.97 -16.30 14.15
CA THR A 76 15.46 -15.37 15.18
C THR A 76 14.56 -15.99 16.23
N LEU A 77 14.17 -17.27 16.12
CA LEU A 77 13.28 -17.91 17.11
C LEU A 77 14.06 -18.72 18.14
N ASN A 78 13.73 -18.48 19.42
CA ASN A 78 14.27 -19.23 20.55
C ASN A 78 13.48 -20.50 20.92
N ASN A 79 12.42 -20.88 20.19
CA ASN A 79 11.50 -21.95 20.60
C ASN A 79 11.24 -23.04 19.55
N ARG A 80 11.28 -24.31 19.98
CA ARG A 80 11.39 -25.52 19.12
C ARG A 80 10.09 -26.02 18.45
N ARG A 81 8.95 -25.35 18.58
CA ARG A 81 7.70 -25.81 17.93
C ARG A 81 7.55 -25.21 16.54
N TRP A 82 8.34 -25.73 15.60
CA TRP A 82 8.37 -25.27 14.22
C TRP A 82 7.54 -26.19 13.30
N PRO A 83 6.52 -25.68 12.57
CA PRO A 83 5.69 -26.52 11.70
C PRO A 83 6.29 -26.72 10.29
N PHE A 84 7.41 -26.07 9.96
CA PHE A 84 8.10 -26.22 8.68
C PHE A 84 9.35 -27.10 8.83
N ASN A 85 9.89 -27.58 7.72
CA ASN A 85 11.13 -28.33 7.73
C ASN A 85 12.26 -27.42 8.25
N SER A 86 12.99 -27.86 9.29
CA SER A 86 13.94 -27.00 10.01
C SER A 86 15.10 -26.53 9.11
N SER A 87 15.50 -27.35 8.14
CA SER A 87 16.67 -27.07 7.28
C SER A 87 16.50 -25.84 6.39
N ASP A 88 15.26 -25.45 6.08
CA ASP A 88 14.99 -24.23 5.31
C ASP A 88 15.28 -22.95 6.10
N PHE A 89 15.53 -23.04 7.41
CA PHE A 89 15.77 -21.90 8.26
C PHE A 89 17.13 -21.98 8.96
N ASP A 90 18.03 -22.84 8.44
CA ASP A 90 19.38 -22.96 8.94
C ASP A 90 20.14 -21.64 8.75
N SER A 91 20.92 -21.28 9.78
CA SER A 91 21.74 -20.08 9.74
C SER A 91 22.86 -20.24 8.72
N TYR A 92 23.17 -19.17 7.99
CA TYR A 92 24.21 -19.21 6.95
C TYR A 92 25.07 -17.97 6.92
N VAL A 93 26.32 -18.15 6.48
CA VAL A 93 27.26 -17.05 6.23
C VAL A 93 27.71 -17.12 4.78
N ARG A 94 27.50 -16.03 4.05
CA ARG A 94 27.97 -15.84 2.67
C ARG A 94 29.07 -14.80 2.67
N THR A 95 30.25 -15.17 2.21
CA THR A 95 31.40 -14.27 2.08
C THR A 95 31.67 -14.02 0.60
N CYS A 96 31.78 -12.75 0.22
CA CYS A 96 32.12 -12.30 -1.13
C CYS A 96 33.54 -12.77 -1.48
N VAL A 97 33.68 -13.54 -2.55
CA VAL A 97 34.97 -14.07 -3.05
C VAL A 97 35.43 -13.28 -4.27
N GLU A 98 34.54 -13.05 -5.22
CA GLU A 98 34.84 -12.38 -6.48
C GLU A 98 33.59 -11.66 -7.03
N VAL A 99 33.79 -10.53 -7.71
CA VAL A 99 32.74 -9.80 -8.44
C VAL A 99 32.81 -10.23 -9.91
N VAL A 100 31.74 -10.82 -10.44
CA VAL A 100 31.79 -11.50 -11.76
C VAL A 100 31.51 -10.56 -12.93
N SER A 101 30.75 -9.49 -12.72
CA SER A 101 30.38 -8.55 -13.78
C SER A 101 30.55 -7.12 -13.30
N GLU A 102 31.59 -6.39 -13.71
CA GLU A 102 31.70 -4.97 -13.40
C GLU A 102 30.67 -4.17 -14.20
N SER A 103 29.47 -4.01 -13.66
CA SER A 103 28.71 -2.81 -14.03
C SER A 103 29.29 -1.69 -13.17
N ASN A 104 29.76 -0.59 -13.77
CA ASN A 104 30.17 0.63 -13.05
C ASN A 104 29.02 1.28 -12.24
N ALA A 105 27.92 0.54 -11.99
CA ALA A 105 26.78 1.01 -11.24
C ALA A 105 27.10 0.92 -9.75
N THR A 106 27.02 2.05 -9.06
CA THR A 106 26.95 2.17 -7.60
C THR A 106 25.66 1.55 -7.02
N TYR A 107 24.99 0.66 -7.76
CA TYR A 107 23.63 0.22 -7.51
C TYR A 107 23.51 -1.31 -7.60
N VAL A 108 22.69 -1.87 -6.71
CA VAL A 108 22.54 -3.31 -6.43
C VAL A 108 22.07 -4.13 -7.63
N ASP A 109 21.43 -3.50 -8.62
CA ASP A 109 20.59 -4.23 -9.56
C ASP A 109 21.39 -4.96 -10.63
N GLY A 110 21.36 -6.29 -10.56
CA GLY A 110 21.97 -7.17 -11.56
C GLY A 110 23.44 -7.53 -11.28
N GLN A 111 24.04 -7.01 -10.20
CA GLN A 111 25.43 -7.31 -9.85
C GLN A 111 25.57 -8.78 -9.37
N SER A 112 26.51 -9.51 -9.98
CA SER A 112 26.79 -10.91 -9.67
C SER A 112 28.10 -11.08 -8.89
N TYR A 113 28.09 -12.02 -7.96
CA TYR A 113 29.18 -12.33 -7.05
C TYR A 113 29.42 -13.84 -7.03
N ILE A 114 30.68 -14.26 -6.97
CA ILE A 114 31.00 -15.57 -6.39
C ILE A 114 31.07 -15.40 -4.88
N ILE A 115 30.33 -16.26 -4.19
CA ILE A 115 30.30 -16.29 -2.73
C ILE A 115 30.75 -17.66 -2.24
N SER A 116 31.41 -17.68 -1.08
CA SER A 116 31.55 -18.89 -0.27
C SER A 116 30.41 -18.92 0.76
N GLU A 117 29.65 -20.00 0.81
CA GLU A 117 28.52 -20.21 1.69
C GLU A 117 28.86 -21.28 2.73
N LYS A 118 28.67 -20.95 4.00
CA LYS A 118 28.76 -21.88 5.13
C LYS A 118 27.39 -21.93 5.82
N ILE A 119 26.72 -23.07 5.75
CA ILE A 119 25.46 -23.35 6.44
C ILE A 119 25.80 -24.24 7.63
N GLU A 120 25.59 -23.76 8.86
CA GLU A 120 25.84 -24.47 10.12
C GLU A 120 26.91 -25.59 10.06
N ASN A 121 26.47 -26.86 10.13
CA ASN A 121 27.33 -28.06 10.16
C ASN A 121 27.67 -28.61 8.76
N GLU A 122 27.24 -27.96 7.69
CA GLU A 122 27.54 -28.37 6.31
C GLU A 122 28.95 -27.95 5.88
N PRO A 123 29.59 -28.67 4.94
CA PRO A 123 30.87 -28.24 4.38
C PRO A 123 30.74 -26.88 3.68
N LEU A 124 31.87 -26.15 3.58
CA LEU A 124 31.93 -24.91 2.81
C LEU A 124 31.59 -25.20 1.35
N ARG A 125 30.74 -24.36 0.76
CA ARG A 125 30.33 -24.44 -0.65
C ARG A 125 30.54 -23.10 -1.35
N TYR A 126 30.57 -23.10 -2.67
CA TYR A 126 30.64 -21.91 -3.50
C TYR A 126 29.38 -21.81 -4.37
N ARG A 127 28.93 -20.58 -4.60
CA ARG A 127 27.78 -20.28 -5.47
C ARG A 127 28.02 -18.97 -6.20
N CYS A 128 27.38 -18.82 -7.35
CA CYS A 128 27.08 -17.51 -7.89
C CYS A 128 25.84 -16.94 -7.20
N MET A 129 25.90 -15.68 -6.82
CA MET A 129 24.82 -14.92 -6.23
C MET A 129 24.61 -13.62 -7.01
N GLN A 130 23.38 -13.35 -7.44
CA GLN A 130 23.01 -12.05 -8.03
C GLN A 130 21.99 -11.36 -7.13
N LEU A 131 22.21 -10.09 -6.84
CA LEU A 131 21.23 -9.27 -6.11
C LEU A 131 20.28 -8.62 -7.12
N VAL A 132 18.98 -8.69 -6.84
CA VAL A 132 17.91 -8.10 -7.65
C VAL A 132 17.21 -7.06 -6.81
N ASN A 133 17.33 -5.79 -7.18
CA ASN A 133 16.73 -4.72 -6.41
C ASN A 133 15.25 -4.57 -6.79
N ARG A 134 14.33 -4.68 -5.83
CA ARG A 134 12.90 -4.44 -6.08
C ARG A 134 12.51 -3.03 -5.65
N THR A 135 12.90 -2.66 -4.44
CA THR A 135 12.74 -1.31 -3.88
C THR A 135 13.84 -1.05 -2.85
N ASN A 136 13.91 0.18 -2.34
CA ASN A 136 14.82 0.54 -1.23
C ASN A 136 14.61 -0.29 0.06
N PHE A 137 13.53 -1.07 0.15
CA PHE A 137 13.17 -1.89 1.30
C PHE A 137 13.11 -3.38 0.97
N VAL A 138 13.23 -3.76 -0.30
CA VAL A 138 13.05 -5.15 -0.73
C VAL A 138 14.06 -5.46 -1.81
N PHE A 139 14.87 -6.47 -1.59
CA PHE A 139 15.65 -7.09 -2.66
C PHE A 139 15.45 -8.60 -2.64
N GLN A 140 15.78 -9.23 -3.75
CA GLN A 140 15.82 -10.68 -3.88
C GLN A 140 17.21 -11.13 -4.27
N VAL A 141 17.45 -12.42 -4.07
CA VAL A 141 18.70 -13.05 -4.42
C VAL A 141 18.43 -14.12 -5.48
N LYS A 142 19.23 -14.17 -6.53
CA LYS A 142 19.33 -15.35 -7.39
C LYS A 142 20.58 -16.13 -7.01
N LEU A 143 20.47 -17.45 -6.97
CA LEU A 143 21.55 -18.33 -6.57
C LEU A 143 21.76 -19.43 -7.61
N SER A 144 23.02 -19.80 -7.85
CA SER A 144 23.35 -21.02 -8.59
C SER A 144 23.21 -22.26 -7.71
N ALA A 145 23.32 -23.42 -8.34
CA ALA A 145 23.67 -24.66 -7.65
C ALA A 145 25.00 -24.50 -6.88
N ALA A 146 25.13 -25.21 -5.77
CA ALA A 146 26.31 -25.17 -4.92
C ALA A 146 27.40 -26.12 -5.41
N THR A 147 28.66 -25.68 -5.38
CA THR A 147 29.83 -26.53 -5.63
C THR A 147 30.71 -26.60 -4.39
N THR A 148 31.41 -27.70 -4.18
CA THR A 148 32.40 -27.82 -3.09
C THR A 148 33.74 -27.19 -3.44
N GLU A 149 34.05 -27.14 -4.73
CA GLU A 149 35.29 -26.57 -5.26
C GLU A 149 35.08 -25.10 -5.63
N ARG A 150 36.11 -24.29 -5.36
CA ARG A 150 36.16 -22.90 -5.80
C ARG A 150 36.29 -22.89 -7.32
N PRO A 151 35.48 -22.13 -8.05
CA PRO A 151 35.61 -22.04 -9.50
C PRO A 151 36.93 -21.38 -9.90
N ASP A 152 37.54 -21.84 -10.99
CA ASP A 152 38.70 -21.18 -11.60
C ASP A 152 38.34 -19.83 -12.21
N THR A 153 37.08 -19.65 -12.63
CA THR A 153 36.55 -18.39 -13.19
C THR A 153 35.12 -18.15 -12.72
N GLY A 154 34.77 -16.93 -12.33
CA GLY A 154 33.40 -16.60 -11.89
C GLY A 154 32.29 -16.81 -12.94
N ALA A 155 32.63 -16.80 -14.23
CA ALA A 155 31.65 -16.89 -15.31
C ALA A 155 30.92 -18.24 -15.39
N THR A 156 31.57 -19.35 -15.00
CA THR A 156 30.99 -20.70 -15.15
C THR A 156 29.84 -20.96 -14.17
N LEU A 157 29.92 -20.49 -12.92
CA LEU A 157 28.85 -20.63 -11.94
C LEU A 157 27.64 -19.73 -12.20
N CYS A 158 27.85 -18.55 -12.80
CA CYS A 158 26.80 -17.55 -12.98
C CYS A 158 25.90 -17.80 -14.20
N GLY A 159 26.18 -18.82 -15.03
CA GLY A 159 25.40 -19.12 -16.23
C GLY A 159 24.00 -19.67 -15.97
N SER A 160 23.73 -20.23 -14.78
CA SER A 160 22.42 -20.80 -14.44
C SER A 160 22.09 -20.52 -12.97
N ILE A 161 21.43 -19.38 -12.75
CA ILE A 161 20.98 -18.93 -11.42
C ILE A 161 19.45 -18.89 -11.36
N SER A 162 18.90 -19.34 -10.23
CA SER A 162 17.46 -19.34 -9.96
C SER A 162 17.12 -18.32 -8.89
N LEU A 163 15.98 -17.65 -9.03
CA LEU A 163 15.47 -16.69 -8.05
C LEU A 163 15.06 -17.41 -6.76
N ASP A 164 15.56 -16.91 -5.61
CA ASP A 164 15.07 -17.32 -4.30
C ASP A 164 13.64 -16.77 -4.14
N PRO A 165 12.64 -17.64 -3.88
CA PRO A 165 11.27 -17.20 -3.69
C PRO A 165 11.11 -16.32 -2.44
N TRP A 166 12.07 -16.28 -1.53
CA TRP A 166 11.99 -15.47 -0.32
C TRP A 166 12.72 -14.13 -0.50
N PRO A 167 12.00 -13.01 -0.69
CA PRO A 167 12.61 -11.69 -0.66
C PRO A 167 13.22 -11.39 0.71
N ILE A 168 14.26 -10.57 0.66
CA ILE A 168 14.89 -10.00 1.83
C ILE A 168 14.29 -8.61 2.02
N VAL A 169 13.60 -8.45 3.14
CA VAL A 169 12.79 -7.28 3.45
C VAL A 169 13.44 -6.48 4.58
N ARG A 170 13.52 -5.17 4.39
CA ARG A 170 14.03 -4.27 5.42
C ARG A 170 12.92 -3.97 6.39
N TYR A 171 13.13 -4.30 7.66
CA TYR A 171 12.21 -3.89 8.71
C TYR A 171 12.44 -2.44 9.07
N THR A 172 11.36 -1.65 9.16
CA THR A 172 11.42 -0.28 9.67
C THR A 172 10.33 -0.11 10.71
N TYR A 173 10.71 0.23 11.94
CA TYR A 173 9.74 0.56 12.99
C TYR A 173 8.85 1.75 12.60
N ASP A 174 9.38 2.65 11.75
CA ASP A 174 8.68 3.80 11.22
C ASP A 174 8.05 3.50 9.85
N HIS A 175 7.03 2.64 9.87
CA HIS A 175 6.27 2.29 8.67
C HIS A 175 5.52 3.49 8.06
N GLU A 176 5.30 4.58 8.81
CA GLU A 176 4.55 5.75 8.34
C GLU A 176 5.22 6.46 7.16
N SER A 177 6.53 6.26 6.98
CA SER A 177 7.31 6.87 5.89
C SER A 177 7.42 6.02 4.61
N ILE A 178 6.99 4.74 4.62
CA ILE A 178 7.08 3.87 3.43
C ILE A 178 5.85 4.08 2.54
N THR A 179 5.92 5.06 1.64
CA THR A 179 4.93 5.24 0.59
C THR A 179 5.48 4.75 -0.74
N ALA A 180 5.50 3.42 -0.93
CA ALA A 180 5.66 2.88 -2.27
C ALA A 180 4.34 3.05 -3.02
N ALA A 181 4.37 3.61 -4.23
CA ALA A 181 3.20 3.58 -5.11
C ALA A 181 2.78 2.12 -5.32
N CYS A 182 1.50 1.81 -5.12
CA CYS A 182 0.97 0.45 -5.29
C CYS A 182 0.18 0.36 -6.62
N PRO A 183 0.85 0.22 -7.78
CA PRO A 183 0.19 0.25 -9.07
C PRO A 183 -0.77 -0.92 -9.25
N ALA A 184 -2.00 -0.60 -9.68
CA ALA A 184 -3.27 -1.35 -9.69
C ALA A 184 -4.24 -0.87 -8.60
N ASP A 185 -5.23 -0.12 -9.04
CA ASP A 185 -6.28 0.43 -8.22
C ASP A 185 -7.58 -0.35 -8.45
N GLY A 186 -8.48 -0.29 -7.49
CA GLY A 186 -9.85 -0.78 -7.66
C GLY A 186 -10.35 -1.66 -6.52
N GLY A 187 -11.67 -1.78 -6.49
CA GLY A 187 -12.38 -2.65 -5.58
C GLY A 187 -12.94 -3.85 -6.30
N TYR A 188 -12.85 -4.99 -5.63
CA TYR A 188 -13.21 -6.28 -6.18
C TYR A 188 -13.98 -7.06 -5.13
N PRO A 189 -15.26 -7.42 -5.38
CA PRO A 189 -15.83 -8.54 -4.67
C PRO A 189 -15.03 -9.81 -4.98
N PHE A 190 -14.86 -10.64 -3.96
CA PHE A 190 -14.16 -11.92 -4.10
C PHE A 190 -14.85 -13.04 -3.34
N SER A 191 -14.58 -14.26 -3.79
CA SER A 191 -14.86 -15.49 -3.07
C SER A 191 -13.57 -16.22 -2.74
N LEU A 192 -13.60 -16.94 -1.62
CA LEU A 192 -12.52 -17.83 -1.21
C LEU A 192 -12.66 -19.18 -1.92
N SER A 193 -11.55 -19.81 -2.26
CA SER A 193 -11.55 -21.18 -2.79
C SER A 193 -12.11 -22.18 -1.77
N ASP A 194 -12.75 -23.25 -2.24
CA ASP A 194 -13.24 -24.36 -1.40
C ASP A 194 -12.10 -25.06 -0.64
N GLN A 195 -10.86 -24.93 -1.12
CA GLN A 195 -9.66 -25.46 -0.47
C GLN A 195 -9.12 -24.56 0.65
N THR A 196 -9.76 -23.40 0.89
CA THR A 196 -9.34 -22.48 1.94
C THR A 196 -9.49 -23.16 3.30
N LEU A 197 -8.41 -23.13 4.09
CA LEU A 197 -8.45 -23.53 5.49
C LEU A 197 -8.91 -22.35 6.32
N TYR A 198 -9.76 -22.60 7.32
CA TYR A 198 -10.35 -21.57 8.17
C TYR A 198 -10.04 -21.87 9.62
N THR A 199 -10.03 -20.83 10.45
CA THR A 199 -9.77 -20.94 11.89
C THR A 199 -10.80 -21.81 12.59
N GLU A 200 -12.07 -21.68 12.21
CA GLU A 200 -13.15 -22.51 12.74
C GLU A 200 -13.47 -23.71 11.84
N THR A 201 -13.41 -24.90 12.44
CA THR A 201 -13.66 -26.18 11.76
C THR A 201 -14.95 -26.83 12.26
N GLY A 202 -15.70 -27.47 11.35
CA GLY A 202 -16.91 -28.23 11.70
C GLY A 202 -18.05 -28.05 10.69
N ALA A 203 -19.04 -28.94 10.73
CA ALA A 203 -20.19 -28.90 9.81
C ALA A 203 -21.03 -27.62 9.97
N ALA A 204 -21.29 -27.20 11.21
CA ALA A 204 -22.01 -25.96 11.51
C ALA A 204 -21.26 -24.72 10.98
N ALA A 205 -19.94 -24.64 11.18
CA ALA A 205 -19.12 -23.56 10.65
C ALA A 205 -19.06 -23.59 9.10
N ALA A 206 -19.06 -24.77 8.47
CA ALA A 206 -19.15 -24.88 7.01
C ALA A 206 -20.47 -24.33 6.46
N GLU A 207 -21.60 -24.65 7.10
CA GLU A 207 -22.91 -24.12 6.72
C GLU A 207 -22.99 -22.60 6.90
N ILE A 208 -22.47 -22.08 8.02
CA ILE A 208 -22.40 -20.64 8.27
C ILE A 208 -21.54 -19.96 7.20
N ARG A 209 -20.39 -20.53 6.83
CA ARG A 209 -19.50 -19.95 5.81
C ARG A 209 -20.15 -19.94 4.42
N ALA A 210 -20.76 -21.05 4.01
CA ALA A 210 -21.50 -21.12 2.75
C ALA A 210 -22.57 -20.03 2.67
N LYS A 211 -23.20 -19.71 3.81
CA LYS A 211 -24.17 -18.62 3.90
C LYS A 211 -23.51 -17.25 3.98
N ARG A 212 -22.49 -17.03 4.82
CA ARG A 212 -21.99 -15.68 5.20
C ARG A 212 -20.79 -15.19 4.40
N CYS A 213 -19.95 -16.08 3.89
CA CYS A 213 -18.68 -15.74 3.26
C CYS A 213 -18.81 -15.54 1.76
N GLN A 214 -19.80 -14.74 1.37
CA GLN A 214 -20.07 -14.39 -0.01
C GLN A 214 -19.81 -12.89 -0.23
N ASN A 215 -19.33 -12.54 -1.43
CA ASN A 215 -19.05 -11.17 -1.87
C ASN A 215 -18.13 -10.40 -0.91
N LEU A 216 -17.09 -11.07 -0.41
CA LEU A 216 -16.02 -10.46 0.40
C LEU A 216 -15.35 -9.32 -0.40
N ALA A 217 -14.67 -8.37 0.23
CA ALA A 217 -14.18 -7.18 -0.47
C ALA A 217 -12.66 -7.08 -0.48
N LEU A 218 -12.07 -6.91 -1.65
CA LEU A 218 -10.67 -6.58 -1.82
C LEU A 218 -10.58 -5.20 -2.44
N ASP A 219 -10.10 -4.23 -1.68
CA ASP A 219 -9.87 -2.87 -2.14
C ASP A 219 -8.36 -2.62 -2.25
N LEU A 220 -7.89 -2.51 -3.49
CA LEU A 220 -6.51 -2.23 -3.85
C LEU A 220 -6.33 -0.71 -3.96
N GLU A 221 -5.94 -0.05 -2.87
CA GLU A 221 -5.63 1.40 -2.80
C GLU A 221 -6.63 2.29 -3.58
N CYS A 222 -7.88 2.33 -3.14
CA CYS A 222 -8.95 3.10 -3.79
C CYS A 222 -8.68 4.61 -3.85
N LEU A 223 -7.96 5.13 -2.85
CA LEU A 223 -7.44 6.48 -2.82
C LEU A 223 -5.99 6.44 -2.38
N PRO A 224 -5.15 7.40 -2.82
CA PRO A 224 -3.77 7.48 -2.41
C PRO A 224 -3.63 7.42 -0.88
N GLY A 225 -2.85 6.44 -0.39
CA GLY A 225 -2.58 6.24 1.03
C GLY A 225 -3.66 5.48 1.82
N GLU A 226 -4.72 4.96 1.19
CA GLU A 226 -5.75 4.19 1.89
C GLU A 226 -5.37 2.74 2.24
N ASN A 227 -4.14 2.33 1.89
CA ASN A 227 -3.63 0.97 2.03
C ASN A 227 -4.50 -0.04 1.26
N VAL A 228 -4.05 -1.29 1.20
CA VAL A 228 -4.88 -2.40 0.71
C VAL A 228 -5.81 -2.83 1.85
N ARG A 229 -7.09 -3.05 1.54
CA ARG A 229 -8.07 -3.56 2.50
C ARG A 229 -8.64 -4.89 2.00
N ILE A 230 -8.67 -5.89 2.88
CA ILE A 230 -9.33 -7.17 2.64
C ILE A 230 -10.41 -7.32 3.71
N ASP A 231 -11.66 -7.26 3.30
CA ASP A 231 -12.82 -7.31 4.15
C ASP A 231 -13.45 -8.71 4.09
N PHE A 232 -13.35 -9.43 5.21
CA PHE A 232 -13.93 -10.77 5.35
C PHE A 232 -15.39 -10.72 5.83
N LYS A 233 -15.92 -9.53 6.15
CA LYS A 233 -17.24 -9.23 6.73
C LYS A 233 -17.48 -9.82 8.13
N ASP A 234 -17.02 -11.04 8.36
CA ASP A 234 -17.25 -11.81 9.58
C ASP A 234 -15.99 -12.62 9.91
N GLY A 235 -15.70 -12.82 11.20
CA GLY A 235 -14.56 -13.62 11.66
C GLY A 235 -14.64 -15.09 11.20
N PHE A 236 -15.85 -15.62 10.98
CA PHE A 236 -16.03 -16.98 10.42
C PHE A 236 -15.50 -17.11 8.98
N CYS A 237 -15.36 -15.98 8.26
CA CYS A 237 -14.88 -15.94 6.89
C CYS A 237 -13.38 -15.72 6.80
N GLU A 238 -12.71 -15.58 7.94
CA GLU A 238 -11.29 -15.36 8.00
C GLU A 238 -10.52 -16.67 7.73
N PRO A 239 -9.64 -16.68 6.71
CA PRO A 239 -8.77 -17.82 6.45
C PRO A 239 -7.80 -18.06 7.61
N TYR A 240 -7.44 -19.32 7.84
CA TYR A 240 -6.47 -19.70 8.86
C TYR A 240 -5.16 -18.94 8.69
N GLY A 241 -4.67 -18.35 9.78
CA GLY A 241 -3.40 -17.64 9.81
C GLY A 241 -3.46 -16.21 9.26
N VAL A 242 -4.55 -15.79 8.62
CA VAL A 242 -4.88 -14.37 8.54
C VAL A 242 -5.27 -13.92 9.94
N VAL A 243 -4.91 -12.69 10.30
CA VAL A 243 -5.31 -12.07 11.57
C VAL A 243 -5.88 -10.69 11.22
N ALA A 244 -7.19 -10.60 11.10
CA ALA A 244 -7.98 -9.40 10.89
C ALA A 244 -8.11 -8.62 12.20
N ASP A 245 -8.52 -7.35 12.12
CA ASP A 245 -8.92 -6.62 13.33
C ASP A 245 -10.15 -7.31 13.95
N SER A 246 -10.01 -7.81 15.19
CA SER A 246 -11.06 -8.55 15.88
C SER A 246 -12.36 -7.75 16.05
N LEU A 247 -12.27 -6.41 16.00
CA LEU A 247 -13.45 -5.54 16.09
C LEU A 247 -14.08 -5.22 14.73
N LYS A 248 -13.37 -5.43 13.62
CA LYS A 248 -13.78 -4.90 12.31
C LYS A 248 -13.82 -5.93 11.18
N SER A 249 -13.41 -7.17 11.42
CA SER A 249 -13.42 -8.28 10.43
C SER A 249 -12.73 -7.96 9.10
N TYR A 250 -11.84 -6.95 9.08
CA TYR A 250 -11.05 -6.59 7.92
C TYR A 250 -9.57 -6.54 8.25
N LEU A 251 -8.76 -6.76 7.22
CA LEU A 251 -7.31 -6.68 7.22
C LEU A 251 -6.88 -5.47 6.40
N GLN A 252 -6.23 -4.50 7.04
CA GLN A 252 -5.64 -3.35 6.36
C GLN A 252 -4.13 -3.52 6.26
N LEU A 253 -3.60 -3.47 5.04
CA LEU A 253 -2.22 -3.77 4.72
C LEU A 253 -1.57 -2.63 3.93
N GLN A 254 -0.49 -2.07 4.46
CA GLN A 254 0.30 -1.07 3.77
C GLN A 254 1.13 -1.69 2.64
N CYS A 255 1.23 -1.01 1.50
CA CYS A 255 2.05 -1.48 0.39
C CYS A 255 3.51 -1.09 0.59
N ILE A 256 4.41 -2.08 0.64
CA ILE A 256 5.84 -1.89 0.85
C ILE A 256 6.60 -1.90 -0.47
N ALA A 257 6.18 -2.78 -1.39
CA ALA A 257 6.81 -2.91 -2.69
C ALA A 257 5.85 -3.55 -3.69
N THR A 258 5.99 -3.15 -4.96
CA THR A 258 5.29 -3.77 -6.08
C THR A 258 6.27 -3.97 -7.23
N TRP A 259 6.25 -5.14 -7.86
CA TRP A 259 7.01 -5.39 -9.08
C TRP A 259 6.32 -6.45 -9.94
N LYS A 260 6.74 -6.54 -11.19
CA LYS A 260 6.29 -7.55 -12.15
C LYS A 260 7.42 -8.55 -12.36
N GLU A 261 7.08 -9.83 -12.37
CA GLU A 261 8.03 -10.90 -12.67
C GLU A 261 7.29 -11.98 -13.46
N SER A 262 7.83 -12.35 -14.62
CA SER A 262 7.11 -13.19 -15.59
C SER A 262 5.74 -12.59 -15.95
N HIS A 263 4.66 -13.35 -15.81
CA HIS A 263 3.28 -12.94 -16.10
C HIS A 263 2.50 -12.51 -14.84
N TYR A 264 3.18 -12.38 -13.70
CA TYR A 264 2.54 -12.02 -12.44
C TYR A 264 2.97 -10.63 -11.95
N THR A 265 2.04 -9.97 -11.27
CA THR A 265 2.29 -8.80 -10.45
C THR A 265 2.31 -9.25 -9.00
N PHE A 266 3.33 -8.85 -8.26
CA PHE A 266 3.51 -9.12 -6.85
C PHE A 266 3.43 -7.83 -6.06
N ARG A 267 2.71 -7.88 -4.94
CA ARG A 267 2.67 -6.81 -3.95
C ARG A 267 3.12 -7.37 -2.62
N LEU A 268 4.20 -6.83 -2.09
CA LEU A 268 4.56 -7.03 -0.70
C LEU A 268 3.80 -6.01 0.14
N LEU A 269 3.00 -6.51 1.05
CA LEU A 269 2.16 -5.74 1.94
C LEU A 269 2.58 -5.99 3.39
N SER A 270 2.33 -5.03 4.28
CA SER A 270 2.63 -5.16 5.70
C SER A 270 1.51 -4.66 6.60
N ARG A 271 1.34 -5.30 7.75
CA ARG A 271 0.52 -4.80 8.85
C ARG A 271 1.30 -4.97 10.14
N TYR A 272 1.63 -3.86 10.79
CA TYR A 272 2.55 -3.87 11.93
C TYR A 272 3.85 -4.57 11.53
N SER A 273 4.20 -5.69 12.18
CA SER A 273 5.35 -6.49 11.81
C SER A 273 5.09 -7.58 10.77
N ASP A 274 3.86 -7.83 10.41
CA ASP A 274 3.51 -9.00 9.61
C ASP A 274 3.52 -8.65 8.14
N PHE A 275 4.16 -9.50 7.33
CA PHE A 275 4.20 -9.34 5.88
C PHE A 275 3.23 -10.29 5.20
N TYR A 276 2.65 -9.82 4.11
CA TYR A 276 1.79 -10.56 3.22
C TYR A 276 2.24 -10.33 1.79
N THR A 277 2.11 -11.32 0.93
CA THR A 277 2.36 -11.13 -0.50
C THR A 277 1.10 -11.40 -1.28
N LEU A 278 0.62 -10.41 -2.03
CA LEU A 278 -0.51 -10.56 -2.95
C LEU A 278 0.04 -10.77 -4.36
N ARG A 279 -0.30 -11.90 -4.98
CA ARG A 279 0.08 -12.28 -6.35
C ARG A 279 -1.15 -12.35 -7.24
N PHE A 280 -1.10 -11.74 -8.42
CA PHE A 280 -2.15 -11.86 -9.43
C PHE A 280 -1.57 -11.71 -10.84
N SER A 281 -2.33 -12.11 -11.87
CA SER A 281 -1.89 -11.97 -13.26
C SER A 281 -1.70 -10.50 -13.65
N THR A 282 -0.59 -10.18 -14.30
CA THR A 282 -0.30 -8.82 -14.79
C THR A 282 -1.31 -8.39 -15.85
N VAL A 283 -1.72 -9.31 -16.72
CA VAL A 283 -2.82 -9.11 -17.66
C VAL A 283 -4.04 -9.79 -17.06
N HIS A 284 -5.05 -9.02 -16.72
CA HIS A 284 -6.30 -9.51 -16.16
C HIS A 284 -7.47 -8.73 -16.74
N ASP A 285 -8.56 -9.45 -17.00
CA ASP A 285 -9.85 -8.86 -17.32
C ASP A 285 -10.56 -8.39 -16.03
N ASP A 286 -11.85 -8.08 -16.13
CA ASP A 286 -12.70 -7.82 -14.97
C ASP A 286 -12.84 -9.03 -14.02
N SER A 287 -12.28 -10.20 -14.32
CA SER A 287 -12.26 -11.35 -13.41
C SER A 287 -10.89 -12.03 -13.43
N PHE A 288 -10.34 -12.32 -12.25
CA PHE A 288 -9.05 -13.00 -12.15
C PHE A 288 -8.91 -13.77 -10.83
N LYS A 289 -7.85 -14.58 -10.73
CA LYS A 289 -7.44 -15.22 -9.49
C LYS A 289 -6.28 -14.45 -8.87
N ALA A 290 -6.39 -14.18 -7.58
CA ALA A 290 -5.32 -13.65 -6.78
C ALA A 290 -4.95 -14.63 -5.67
N PHE A 291 -3.72 -14.58 -5.20
CA PHE A 291 -3.20 -15.43 -4.14
C PHE A 291 -2.61 -14.54 -3.06
N LEU A 292 -3.16 -14.62 -1.85
CA LEU A 292 -2.65 -13.91 -0.69
C LEU A 292 -1.79 -14.87 0.13
N PHE A 293 -0.48 -14.70 0.09
CA PHE A 293 0.49 -15.44 0.88
C PHE A 293 0.71 -14.74 2.22
N LYS A 294 0.79 -15.53 3.29
CA LYS A 294 1.24 -15.11 4.61
C LYS A 294 2.76 -15.21 4.66
N GLY A 295 3.41 -14.06 4.85
CA GLY A 295 4.86 -13.92 4.77
C GLY A 295 5.32 -13.18 3.51
N ALA A 296 6.62 -12.91 3.49
CA ALA A 296 7.28 -12.33 2.32
C ALA A 296 7.72 -13.49 1.41
N ILE A 297 6.84 -13.95 0.51
CA ILE A 297 7.04 -15.11 -0.37
C ILE A 297 6.63 -14.74 -1.78
N ILE A 298 7.51 -14.98 -2.73
CA ILE A 298 7.37 -14.69 -4.15
C ILE A 298 7.50 -16.01 -4.89
N ASP A 299 6.40 -16.73 -4.97
CA ASP A 299 6.34 -17.88 -5.85
C ASP A 299 5.94 -17.43 -7.26
N ALA A 300 6.93 -17.36 -8.16
CA ALA A 300 6.73 -17.10 -9.58
C ALA A 300 6.53 -18.40 -10.40
N THR A 301 6.50 -19.56 -9.74
CA THR A 301 6.34 -20.84 -10.43
C THR A 301 4.88 -21.00 -10.89
N LEU A 302 4.71 -21.59 -12.07
CA LEU A 302 3.39 -21.98 -12.60
C LEU A 302 2.81 -23.19 -11.83
N ASN A 303 3.63 -23.90 -11.04
CA ASN A 303 3.28 -25.17 -10.45
C ASN A 303 2.82 -24.99 -8.99
N LEU A 304 1.49 -24.98 -8.80
CA LEU A 304 0.87 -24.91 -7.47
C LEU A 304 1.31 -26.04 -6.52
N ASN A 305 1.78 -27.19 -7.00
CA ASN A 305 2.30 -28.25 -6.12
C ASN A 305 3.66 -27.88 -5.51
N LEU A 306 4.49 -27.14 -6.24
CA LEU A 306 5.76 -26.60 -5.73
C LEU A 306 5.48 -25.46 -4.75
N ALA A 307 4.53 -24.58 -5.08
CA ALA A 307 3.97 -23.59 -4.15
C ALA A 307 3.51 -24.24 -2.83
N ASN A 308 2.70 -25.30 -2.95
CA ASN A 308 2.21 -26.08 -1.82
C ASN A 308 3.34 -26.75 -1.04
N SER A 309 4.43 -27.19 -1.68
CA SER A 309 5.56 -27.76 -0.93
C SER A 309 6.32 -26.72 -0.10
N ILE A 310 6.39 -25.48 -0.59
CA ILE A 310 7.05 -24.36 0.12
C ILE A 310 6.13 -23.83 1.23
N SER A 311 4.81 -23.88 1.01
CA SER A 311 3.87 -23.05 1.76
C SER A 311 2.49 -23.71 1.96
N ARG A 312 2.43 -25.03 2.17
CA ARG A 312 1.18 -25.73 2.56
C ARG A 312 0.58 -24.96 3.74
N ASN A 313 -0.64 -24.43 3.57
CA ASN A 313 -1.38 -23.61 4.55
C ASN A 313 -0.94 -22.14 4.71
N LEU A 314 -0.08 -21.61 3.83
CA LEU A 314 0.39 -20.22 3.88
C LEU A 314 -0.20 -19.32 2.79
N TYR A 315 -1.13 -19.78 1.96
CA TYR A 315 -1.82 -18.89 1.04
C TYR A 315 -3.32 -19.12 1.00
N VAL A 316 -4.00 -18.08 0.53
CA VAL A 316 -5.43 -18.03 0.30
C VAL A 316 -5.66 -17.69 -1.17
N GLU A 317 -6.41 -18.54 -1.88
CA GLU A 317 -6.84 -18.24 -3.24
C GLU A 317 -8.12 -17.39 -3.21
N LEU A 318 -8.06 -16.24 -3.87
CA LEU A 318 -9.14 -15.27 -4.02
C LEU A 318 -9.61 -15.30 -5.48
N SER A 319 -10.86 -15.67 -5.71
CA SER A 319 -11.50 -15.51 -7.01
C SER A 319 -12.17 -14.13 -7.04
N VAL A 320 -11.58 -13.20 -7.77
CA VAL A 320 -12.00 -11.80 -7.78
C VAL A 320 -12.76 -11.46 -9.06
N LYS A 321 -13.76 -10.60 -8.94
CA LYS A 321 -14.53 -10.08 -10.07
C LYS A 321 -14.80 -8.60 -9.86
N ARG A 322 -14.34 -7.74 -10.74
CA ARG A 322 -14.64 -6.31 -10.71
C ARG A 322 -16.14 -6.11 -10.86
N LYS A 323 -16.74 -5.44 -9.89
CA LYS A 323 -18.13 -4.99 -9.91
C LYS A 323 -18.11 -3.49 -9.64
N ARG A 324 -18.63 -2.69 -10.57
CA ARG A 324 -18.76 -1.26 -10.35
C ARG A 324 -19.98 -1.02 -9.49
N GLN A 325 -19.76 -0.42 -8.32
CA GLN A 325 -20.81 -0.09 -7.38
C GLN A 325 -20.79 1.41 -7.11
N TYR A 326 -21.80 2.09 -7.65
CA TYR A 326 -21.97 3.53 -7.46
C TYR A 326 -22.91 3.85 -6.29
N ASP A 327 -23.82 2.92 -5.97
CA ASP A 327 -24.80 3.10 -4.92
C ASP A 327 -24.28 2.56 -3.59
N LEU A 328 -24.38 3.40 -2.55
CA LEU A 328 -24.18 2.99 -1.15
C LEU A 328 -25.18 1.92 -0.70
N CYS A 329 -26.35 1.87 -1.35
CA CYS A 329 -27.38 0.90 -1.03
C CYS A 329 -27.67 -0.02 -2.21
N GLU A 330 -27.00 -1.16 -2.22
CA GLU A 330 -27.20 -2.21 -3.21
C GLU A 330 -27.44 -3.57 -2.51
N ASN A 331 -28.03 -4.50 -3.26
CA ASN A 331 -27.97 -5.90 -2.87
C ASN A 331 -26.55 -6.42 -3.11
N ASP A 332 -25.96 -6.95 -2.06
CA ASP A 332 -24.63 -7.55 -2.01
C ASP A 332 -24.70 -9.07 -2.23
N GLN A 333 -25.76 -9.56 -2.88
CA GLN A 333 -25.97 -10.98 -3.19
C GLN A 333 -26.94 -11.15 -4.38
N ALA A 334 -26.79 -12.23 -5.14
CA ALA A 334 -27.61 -12.51 -6.32
C ALA A 334 -28.97 -13.15 -5.95
N ASP A 335 -29.03 -13.86 -4.83
CA ASP A 335 -30.22 -14.56 -4.30
C ASP A 335 -31.19 -13.65 -3.53
N CYS A 336 -31.04 -12.33 -3.68
CA CYS A 336 -31.94 -11.33 -3.08
C CYS A 336 -33.32 -11.25 -3.76
N GLU A 337 -33.73 -12.25 -4.53
CA GLU A 337 -35.02 -12.32 -5.24
C GLU A 337 -36.16 -12.87 -4.37
N ASN A 338 -35.86 -13.74 -3.39
CA ASN A 338 -36.86 -14.36 -2.49
C ASN A 338 -36.60 -13.97 -1.02
N PRO A 339 -37.05 -12.78 -0.59
CA PRO A 339 -36.66 -12.23 0.70
C PRO A 339 -37.31 -12.90 1.91
N SER A 340 -36.48 -13.37 2.85
CA SER A 340 -36.86 -13.52 4.26
C SER A 340 -36.49 -12.26 5.06
N CYS A 341 -36.94 -11.10 4.58
CA CYS A 341 -36.76 -9.81 5.25
C CYS A 341 -37.80 -9.70 6.37
N LEU A 342 -37.52 -10.28 7.53
CA LEU A 342 -38.35 -10.06 8.72
C LEU A 342 -38.27 -8.57 9.09
N ARG A 343 -39.43 -7.93 9.28
CA ARG A 343 -39.61 -6.47 9.28
C ARG A 343 -38.79 -5.69 10.31
N ASP A 344 -38.30 -6.32 11.37
CA ASP A 344 -37.76 -5.60 12.55
C ASP A 344 -36.36 -6.03 13.01
N LEU A 345 -35.64 -6.89 12.28
CA LEU A 345 -34.30 -7.32 12.69
C LEU A 345 -33.34 -7.39 11.50
N TYR A 346 -32.16 -6.79 11.67
CA TYR A 346 -30.96 -6.90 10.84
C TYR A 346 -30.43 -8.34 10.85
N ASN A 347 -31.24 -9.29 10.37
CA ASN A 347 -30.79 -10.67 10.19
C ASN A 347 -29.74 -10.71 9.07
N HIS A 348 -28.93 -11.77 9.02
CA HIS A 348 -27.81 -11.86 8.08
C HIS A 348 -28.23 -11.71 6.62
N PHE A 349 -29.48 -12.07 6.27
CA PHE A 349 -30.02 -11.93 4.93
C PHE A 349 -30.36 -10.47 4.63
N ALA A 350 -31.03 -9.79 5.55
CA ALA A 350 -31.45 -8.40 5.40
C ALA A 350 -30.25 -7.45 5.24
N ASN A 351 -29.14 -7.73 5.91
CA ASN A 351 -27.90 -6.96 5.76
C ASN A 351 -27.27 -7.06 4.36
N ARG A 352 -27.55 -8.14 3.62
CA ARG A 352 -27.00 -8.37 2.27
C ARG A 352 -27.96 -7.95 1.18
N CYS A 353 -29.26 -7.99 1.45
CA CYS A 353 -30.31 -7.68 0.50
C CYS A 353 -31.01 -6.37 0.84
N LEU A 354 -30.25 -5.33 1.21
CA LEU A 354 -30.80 -4.07 1.71
C LEU A 354 -31.84 -3.44 0.80
N LYS A 355 -31.59 -3.47 -0.52
CA LYS A 355 -32.46 -2.87 -1.52
C LYS A 355 -33.76 -3.67 -1.61
N THR A 356 -33.68 -4.99 -1.68
CA THR A 356 -34.88 -5.85 -1.67
C THR A 356 -35.64 -5.73 -0.34
N CYS A 357 -34.94 -5.65 0.79
CA CYS A 357 -35.54 -5.53 2.12
C CYS A 357 -36.04 -4.12 2.44
N ASN A 358 -35.97 -3.17 1.50
CA ASN A 358 -36.33 -1.77 1.69
C ASN A 358 -35.62 -1.09 2.88
N LEU A 359 -34.46 -1.61 3.29
CA LEU A 359 -33.69 -1.05 4.40
C LEU A 359 -32.92 0.21 4.00
N CYS A 360 -32.70 0.44 2.70
CA CYS A 360 -32.04 1.64 2.16
C CYS A 360 -32.63 2.96 2.68
N ASN A 361 -33.96 3.04 2.73
CA ASN A 361 -34.65 4.27 3.12
C ASN A 361 -34.63 4.50 4.63
N ALA A 362 -34.66 3.42 5.42
CA ALA A 362 -34.68 3.49 6.88
C ALA A 362 -33.31 3.80 7.50
N THR A 363 -32.21 3.55 6.77
CA THR A 363 -30.84 3.78 7.24
C THR A 363 -30.11 4.81 6.39
N TYR A 364 -29.76 4.47 5.15
CA TYR A 364 -28.82 5.28 4.36
C TYR A 364 -29.40 6.58 3.83
N ASN A 365 -30.55 6.52 3.14
CA ASN A 365 -31.15 7.72 2.51
C ASN A 365 -31.71 8.70 3.55
N ALA A 366 -32.08 8.21 4.74
CA ALA A 366 -32.51 9.07 5.84
C ALA A 366 -31.36 9.90 6.44
N LEU A 367 -30.12 9.39 6.34
CA LEU A 367 -28.95 9.94 7.05
C LEU A 367 -27.94 10.63 6.14
N THR A 368 -28.05 10.48 4.82
CA THR A 368 -27.19 11.14 3.84
C THR A 368 -28.04 12.08 2.98
N VAL A 369 -28.16 13.33 3.42
CA VAL A 369 -28.83 14.36 2.60
C VAL A 369 -27.74 15.11 1.83
N PRO A 370 -27.80 15.19 0.50
CA PRO A 370 -26.85 16.02 -0.25
C PRO A 370 -26.85 17.46 0.28
N CYS A 371 -25.66 18.03 0.49
CA CYS A 371 -25.47 19.44 0.85
C CYS A 371 -24.71 20.17 -0.25
N ASP A 372 -24.72 21.50 -0.22
CA ASP A 372 -23.82 22.31 -1.02
C ASP A 372 -22.63 22.76 -0.17
N PHE A 373 -21.45 22.86 -0.78
CA PHE A 373 -20.31 23.54 -0.17
C PHE A 373 -20.60 25.04 -0.04
N GLU A 374 -20.03 25.67 1.00
CA GLU A 374 -20.18 27.11 1.22
C GLU A 374 -19.76 27.91 -0.02
N SER A 375 -20.55 28.93 -0.38
CA SER A 375 -20.40 29.67 -1.63
C SER A 375 -19.05 30.34 -1.83
N ASP A 376 -18.34 30.65 -0.74
CA ASP A 376 -17.01 31.24 -0.74
C ASP A 376 -15.90 30.19 -0.96
N LEU A 377 -16.17 28.91 -0.73
CA LEU A 377 -15.26 27.80 -1.05
C LEU A 377 -15.39 27.35 -2.52
N GLN A 378 -16.53 27.63 -3.14
CA GLN A 378 -16.80 27.27 -4.54
C GLN A 378 -15.88 28.01 -5.52
N GLY A 379 -15.49 27.32 -6.60
CA GLY A 379 -14.60 27.85 -7.63
C GLY A 379 -13.51 26.87 -8.09
N THR A 380 -12.53 27.41 -8.82
CA THR A 380 -11.38 26.66 -9.33
C THR A 380 -10.09 27.15 -8.68
N TRP A 381 -9.38 26.23 -8.03
CA TRP A 381 -8.19 26.46 -7.22
C TRP A 381 -7.02 25.65 -7.77
N LYS A 382 -5.78 26.18 -7.70
CA LYS A 382 -4.60 25.55 -8.28
C LYS A 382 -3.33 25.78 -7.47
N ASN A 383 -2.43 24.80 -7.39
CA ASN A 383 -1.08 24.98 -6.82
C ASN A 383 -0.03 25.36 -7.87
N ALA A 384 1.20 25.56 -7.40
CA ALA A 384 2.38 25.76 -8.23
C ALA A 384 2.63 24.61 -9.22
N GLN A 385 2.21 23.39 -8.89
CA GLN A 385 2.33 22.18 -9.72
C GLN A 385 1.22 22.05 -10.77
N ASN A 386 0.33 23.06 -10.89
CA ASN A 386 -0.80 23.05 -11.82
C ASN A 386 -1.86 21.96 -11.52
N GLU A 387 -1.87 21.41 -10.31
CA GLU A 387 -2.97 20.56 -9.83
C GLU A 387 -4.20 21.42 -9.57
N VAL A 388 -5.35 21.04 -10.12
CA VAL A 388 -6.58 21.84 -10.07
C VAL A 388 -7.63 21.16 -9.20
N LEU A 389 -8.10 21.88 -8.17
CA LEU A 389 -9.24 21.52 -7.34
C LEU A 389 -10.45 22.35 -7.80
N ARG A 390 -11.58 21.68 -8.05
CA ARG A 390 -12.84 22.35 -8.45
C ARG A 390 -13.93 22.05 -7.43
N ILE A 391 -14.58 23.08 -6.92
CA ILE A 391 -15.74 22.95 -6.03
C ILE A 391 -16.93 23.64 -6.71
N ASN A 392 -18.02 22.90 -6.93
CA ASN A 392 -19.23 23.40 -7.58
C ASN A 392 -20.48 22.80 -6.92
N GLY A 393 -21.29 23.65 -6.26
CA GLY A 393 -22.47 23.20 -5.52
C GLY A 393 -22.13 22.12 -4.50
N SER A 394 -22.66 20.92 -4.72
CA SER A 394 -22.47 19.75 -3.86
C SER A 394 -21.24 18.90 -4.19
N PHE A 395 -20.45 19.24 -5.21
CA PHE A 395 -19.34 18.41 -5.66
C PHE A 395 -17.98 19.09 -5.52
N ALA A 396 -16.98 18.33 -5.06
CA ALA A 396 -15.59 18.70 -5.05
C ALA A 396 -14.77 17.68 -5.84
N LYS A 397 -14.04 18.13 -6.87
CA LYS A 397 -13.07 17.32 -7.61
C LYS A 397 -11.67 17.67 -7.13
N ILE A 398 -11.04 16.73 -6.43
CA ILE A 398 -9.72 16.90 -5.81
C ILE A 398 -8.67 16.17 -6.67
N PRO A 399 -7.58 16.83 -7.05
CA PRO A 399 -6.54 16.23 -7.89
C PRO A 399 -5.90 15.03 -7.20
N GLY A 400 -5.75 13.93 -7.92
CA GLY A 400 -5.20 12.66 -7.39
C GLY A 400 -6.17 11.85 -6.52
N TYR A 401 -7.30 12.42 -6.08
CA TYR A 401 -8.26 11.76 -5.20
C TYR A 401 -9.65 11.57 -5.82
N GLY A 402 -9.96 12.21 -6.95
CA GLY A 402 -11.23 11.99 -7.65
C GLY A 402 -12.34 12.96 -7.23
N GLN A 403 -13.59 12.50 -7.32
CA GLN A 403 -14.79 13.31 -7.09
C GLN A 403 -15.46 12.95 -5.78
N PHE A 404 -15.91 13.98 -5.07
CA PHE A 404 -16.52 13.91 -3.76
C PHE A 404 -17.85 14.66 -3.77
N GLN A 405 -18.86 14.11 -3.10
CA GLN A 405 -20.16 14.75 -2.90
C GLN A 405 -20.33 15.16 -1.44
N CYS A 406 -20.70 16.41 -1.17
CA CYS A 406 -21.06 16.89 0.17
C CYS A 406 -22.32 16.16 0.65
N ILE A 407 -22.26 15.64 1.88
CA ILE A 407 -23.39 15.03 2.55
C ILE A 407 -23.56 15.63 3.95
N ASP A 408 -24.79 16.01 4.27
CA ASP A 408 -25.19 16.41 5.61
C ASP A 408 -25.64 15.19 6.40
N VAL A 409 -25.02 14.99 7.55
CA VAL A 409 -25.34 13.93 8.51
C VAL A 409 -26.19 14.56 9.59
N LYS A 410 -27.52 14.43 9.45
CA LYS A 410 -28.61 15.08 10.23
C LYS A 410 -28.53 15.02 11.77
N ARG A 411 -27.49 14.44 12.38
CA ARG A 411 -27.41 14.16 13.82
C ARG A 411 -26.36 14.92 14.62
N VAL A 412 -25.55 15.82 14.05
CA VAL A 412 -24.53 16.53 14.87
C VAL A 412 -24.35 17.99 14.43
N GLN A 413 -24.68 18.94 15.33
CA GLN A 413 -24.61 20.39 15.07
C GLN A 413 -23.29 21.07 15.51
N GLN A 414 -22.22 20.34 15.83
CA GLN A 414 -21.08 20.93 16.58
C GLN A 414 -19.68 20.39 16.23
N LEU A 415 -19.32 20.16 14.97
CA LEU A 415 -17.96 19.67 14.63
C LEU A 415 -17.35 20.39 13.41
N GLU A 416 -16.02 20.55 13.41
CA GLU A 416 -15.27 21.20 12.32
C GLU A 416 -14.95 20.20 11.20
N GLY A 417 -15.41 20.50 9.98
CA GLY A 417 -15.15 19.72 8.77
C GLY A 417 -16.45 19.36 8.03
N THR A 418 -16.35 19.14 6.73
CA THR A 418 -17.47 18.72 5.87
C THR A 418 -17.36 17.22 5.63
N VAL A 419 -18.44 16.48 5.90
CA VAL A 419 -18.50 15.06 5.51
C VAL A 419 -18.75 14.99 4.01
N VAL A 420 -17.94 14.20 3.33
CA VAL A 420 -18.06 13.98 1.88
C VAL A 420 -18.11 12.50 1.56
N LEU A 421 -18.84 12.15 0.51
CA LEU A 421 -18.91 10.81 -0.06
C LEU A 421 -17.98 10.72 -1.28
N ALA A 422 -17.01 9.82 -1.24
CA ALA A 422 -16.20 9.44 -2.39
C ALA A 422 -16.92 8.35 -3.18
N THR A 423 -17.04 8.53 -4.50
CA THR A 423 -17.52 7.50 -5.43
C THR A 423 -16.43 7.18 -6.45
N PHE A 424 -16.41 5.94 -6.92
CA PHE A 424 -15.29 5.42 -7.71
C PHE A 424 -15.77 4.70 -8.97
N ASP A 425 -15.04 4.90 -10.06
CA ASP A 425 -15.31 4.22 -11.34
C ASP A 425 -14.51 2.91 -11.49
N ASN A 426 -13.56 2.64 -10.58
CA ASN A 426 -12.64 1.50 -10.62
C ASN A 426 -13.14 0.27 -9.82
N GLY A 427 -14.41 0.25 -9.41
CA GLY A 427 -15.00 -0.85 -8.61
C GLY A 427 -14.82 -0.70 -7.10
N CYS A 428 -14.07 0.30 -6.65
CA CYS A 428 -13.98 0.64 -5.23
C CYS A 428 -15.35 1.00 -4.66
N ARG A 429 -15.57 0.59 -3.42
CA ARG A 429 -16.81 0.88 -2.71
C ARG A 429 -16.86 2.35 -2.31
N PRO A 430 -18.03 3.00 -2.36
CA PRO A 430 -18.15 4.39 -1.90
C PRO A 430 -17.82 4.53 -0.41
N ARG A 431 -17.17 5.64 -0.02
CA ARG A 431 -16.69 5.86 1.36
C ARG A 431 -16.98 7.26 1.86
N PHE A 432 -17.30 7.38 3.14
CA PHE A 432 -17.38 8.69 3.78
C PHE A 432 -15.99 9.18 4.17
N LYS A 433 -15.75 10.47 4.02
CA LYS A 433 -14.52 11.13 4.43
C LYS A 433 -14.82 12.44 5.12
N CYS A 434 -13.88 12.86 5.97
CA CYS A 434 -13.86 14.22 6.45
C CYS A 434 -12.98 15.10 5.54
N LEU A 435 -13.52 16.18 5.02
CA LEU A 435 -12.81 17.19 4.24
C LEU A 435 -12.80 18.51 5.02
N SER A 436 -11.63 19.09 5.26
CA SER A 436 -11.53 20.45 5.82
C SER A 436 -11.04 21.39 4.73
N LEU A 437 -11.77 22.49 4.59
CA LEU A 437 -11.53 23.55 3.65
C LEU A 437 -11.43 24.85 4.45
N ILE A 438 -10.37 25.62 4.24
CA ILE A 438 -10.18 26.93 4.87
C ILE A 438 -9.78 27.91 3.78
N ARG A 439 -10.57 28.96 3.59
CA ARG A 439 -10.24 30.05 2.69
C ARG A 439 -9.52 31.17 3.42
N GLU A 440 -8.34 31.53 2.92
CA GLU A 440 -7.54 32.67 3.35
C GLU A 440 -7.33 33.62 2.16
N ARG A 441 -8.21 34.61 2.02
CA ARG A 441 -8.22 35.57 0.89
C ARG A 441 -8.33 34.87 -0.48
N TYR A 442 -7.20 34.71 -1.18
CA TYR A 442 -7.05 34.10 -2.50
C TYR A 442 -6.46 32.68 -2.44
N THR A 443 -6.23 32.18 -1.22
CA THR A 443 -5.69 30.85 -0.98
C THR A 443 -6.78 29.97 -0.40
N LEU A 444 -6.97 28.77 -0.95
CA LEU A 444 -7.73 27.70 -0.33
C LEU A 444 -6.72 26.70 0.25
N LYS A 445 -6.81 26.47 1.55
CA LYS A 445 -6.16 25.37 2.22
C LYS A 445 -7.13 24.20 2.31
N TRP A 446 -6.66 23.01 1.99
CA TRP A 446 -7.45 21.80 2.15
C TRP A 446 -6.61 20.66 2.71
N ARG A 447 -7.29 19.76 3.43
CA ARG A 447 -6.77 18.48 3.89
C ARG A 447 -7.92 17.52 4.08
N MET A 448 -7.62 16.23 4.07
CA MET A 448 -8.61 15.17 4.14
C MET A 448 -8.22 14.14 5.20
N GLY A 449 -9.21 13.65 5.94
CA GLY A 449 -9.05 12.55 6.88
C GLY A 449 -9.03 11.19 6.17
N LYS A 450 -8.70 10.13 6.92
CA LYS A 450 -8.91 8.76 6.44
C LYS A 450 -10.40 8.48 6.24
N GLY A 451 -10.71 7.66 5.25
CA GLY A 451 -12.08 7.28 4.97
C GLY A 451 -12.66 6.34 6.03
N PHE A 452 -13.95 6.49 6.26
CA PHE A 452 -14.78 5.53 6.95
C PHE A 452 -15.68 4.82 5.92
N GLU A 453 -15.78 3.51 6.01
CA GLU A 453 -16.69 2.71 5.18
C GLU A 453 -17.95 2.36 5.96
N PRO A 454 -19.11 2.94 5.61
CA PRO A 454 -20.40 2.50 6.12
C PRO A 454 -20.86 1.26 5.36
N TRP A 455 -20.15 0.13 5.44
CA TRP A 455 -20.65 -1.03 4.70
C TRP A 455 -21.87 -1.67 5.39
N PRO A 456 -22.96 -1.91 4.66
CA PRO A 456 -24.06 -2.73 5.14
C PRO A 456 -23.63 -4.19 5.32
N GLY A 457 -23.63 -4.62 6.57
CA GLY A 457 -23.10 -5.93 6.97
C GLY A 457 -22.71 -5.98 8.44
N TYR A 458 -22.22 -4.84 8.95
CA TYR A 458 -21.73 -4.68 10.32
C TYR A 458 -22.81 -4.32 11.36
N GLY A 459 -24.08 -4.36 10.97
CA GLY A 459 -25.23 -4.07 11.85
C GLY A 459 -25.78 -2.64 11.75
N PRO A 460 -26.76 -2.30 12.60
CA PRO A 460 -27.49 -1.02 12.57
C PRO A 460 -26.69 0.21 13.00
N THR A 461 -25.52 0.03 13.62
CA THR A 461 -24.72 1.12 14.16
C THR A 461 -23.94 1.78 13.03
N LEU A 462 -24.63 2.69 12.35
CA LEU A 462 -24.03 3.63 11.43
C LEU A 462 -23.10 4.59 12.20
N PRO A 463 -22.01 5.05 11.56
CA PRO A 463 -21.14 6.04 12.18
C PRO A 463 -21.94 7.32 12.47
N ASP A 464 -21.72 7.90 13.64
CA ASP A 464 -22.04 9.30 13.84
C ASP A 464 -20.98 10.19 13.17
N HIS A 465 -21.29 11.47 12.97
CA HIS A 465 -20.32 12.47 12.45
C HIS A 465 -19.04 12.50 13.31
N VAL A 466 -19.16 12.20 14.61
CA VAL A 466 -18.04 12.06 15.54
C VAL A 466 -17.10 10.97 15.00
N THR A 467 -17.60 9.78 14.67
CA THR A 467 -16.80 8.65 14.16
C THR A 467 -16.04 8.99 12.87
N VAL A 468 -16.60 9.82 11.99
CA VAL A 468 -15.99 10.18 10.70
C VAL A 468 -15.02 11.37 10.82
N CYS A 469 -15.36 12.38 11.61
CA CYS A 469 -14.65 13.66 11.71
C CYS A 469 -14.07 13.95 13.11
N HIS A 470 -13.91 12.93 13.99
CA HIS A 470 -13.45 13.13 15.37
C HIS A 470 -12.09 13.82 15.45
N ALA A 471 -11.85 14.53 16.57
CA ALA A 471 -10.54 15.10 16.88
C ALA A 471 -9.43 14.05 16.94
N ASP A 472 -9.68 12.84 17.46
CA ASP A 472 -8.66 11.78 17.48
C ASP A 472 -8.43 11.14 16.11
N ALA A 473 -9.44 11.15 15.23
CA ALA A 473 -9.25 10.83 13.82
C ALA A 473 -8.37 11.88 13.11
N ARG A 474 -8.13 13.07 13.74
CA ARG A 474 -7.19 14.11 13.26
C ARG A 474 -5.72 13.75 13.33
N LEU A 475 -5.36 12.76 14.15
CA LEU A 475 -4.00 12.23 14.18
C LEU A 475 -3.60 11.57 12.85
N GLN A 476 -4.55 11.35 11.93
CA GLN A 476 -4.33 10.68 10.65
C GLN A 476 -4.75 11.52 9.42
N TRP A 477 -4.83 12.85 9.57
CA TRP A 477 -5.13 13.72 8.43
C TRP A 477 -3.93 13.91 7.52
N SER A 478 -4.21 14.12 6.23
CA SER A 478 -3.18 14.58 5.31
C SER A 478 -2.63 15.94 5.76
N GLU A 479 -1.39 16.21 5.38
CA GLU A 479 -0.83 17.56 5.51
C GLU A 479 -1.71 18.59 4.76
N TRP A 480 -1.68 19.83 5.25
CA TRP A 480 -2.37 20.95 4.60
C TRP A 480 -1.75 21.24 3.25
N ARG A 481 -2.56 21.20 2.19
CA ARG A 481 -2.18 21.69 0.86
C ARG A 481 -2.77 23.07 0.62
N SER A 482 -1.98 23.95 0.04
CA SER A 482 -2.38 25.34 -0.28
C SER A 482 -2.54 25.51 -1.78
N LEU A 483 -3.66 26.12 -2.19
CA LEU A 483 -4.02 26.38 -3.59
C LEU A 483 -4.38 27.85 -3.76
N SER A 484 -3.95 28.47 -4.86
CA SER A 484 -4.36 29.83 -5.25
C SER A 484 -5.57 29.79 -6.18
N ALA A 485 -6.46 30.76 -6.09
CA ALA A 485 -7.59 30.88 -7.02
C ALA A 485 -7.10 31.15 -8.46
N VAL A 486 -7.66 30.44 -9.45
CA VAL A 486 -7.34 30.63 -10.88
C VAL A 486 -8.40 31.46 -11.57
N ASP A 487 -9.65 31.06 -11.40
CA ASP A 487 -10.83 31.72 -11.95
C ASP A 487 -11.84 31.87 -10.82
N VAL A 488 -11.94 33.09 -10.29
CA VAL A 488 -13.07 33.47 -9.46
C VAL A 488 -14.12 33.98 -10.42
N LEU A 489 -14.98 33.09 -10.94
CA LEU A 489 -16.24 33.59 -11.49
C LEU A 489 -16.94 34.30 -10.33
N PRO A 490 -17.21 35.62 -10.43
CA PRO A 490 -17.96 36.29 -9.40
C PRO A 490 -19.31 35.61 -9.30
N VAL A 491 -19.61 35.02 -8.14
CA VAL A 491 -20.94 34.50 -7.83
C VAL A 491 -21.90 35.68 -8.05
N PRO A 492 -22.81 35.63 -9.05
CA PRO A 492 -23.81 36.66 -9.21
C PRO A 492 -24.83 36.45 -8.09
N GLY A 493 -24.58 37.03 -6.92
CA GLY A 493 -25.48 36.85 -5.79
C GLY A 493 -25.03 37.39 -4.44
N SER A 494 -23.73 37.51 -4.15
CA SER A 494 -23.30 38.08 -2.86
C SER A 494 -22.98 39.58 -3.00
N ALA A 495 -23.79 40.36 -2.30
CA ALA A 495 -23.76 41.81 -2.31
C ALA A 495 -22.40 42.38 -1.86
N SER A 496 -21.69 43.01 -2.79
CA SER A 496 -20.74 44.09 -2.50
C SER A 496 -20.93 45.19 -3.55
N ARG A 497 -22.16 45.74 -3.61
CA ARG A 497 -22.48 46.91 -4.45
C ARG A 497 -21.92 48.23 -3.87
N HIS A 498 -21.27 48.22 -2.71
CA HIS A 498 -20.87 49.46 -2.04
C HIS A 498 -19.45 49.96 -2.35
N VAL A 499 -18.55 49.14 -2.90
CA VAL A 499 -17.17 49.61 -3.17
C VAL A 499 -17.02 50.18 -4.59
N GLY A 500 -17.74 49.63 -5.58
CA GLY A 500 -17.76 50.15 -6.94
C GLY A 500 -18.47 51.50 -7.05
N PHE A 501 -19.62 51.66 -6.38
CA PHE A 501 -20.39 52.90 -6.44
C PHE A 501 -19.63 54.07 -5.79
N LEU A 502 -18.92 53.86 -4.68
CA LEU A 502 -18.12 54.92 -4.05
C LEU A 502 -16.94 55.38 -4.92
N LYS A 503 -16.27 54.48 -5.66
CA LYS A 503 -15.20 54.88 -6.58
C LYS A 503 -15.74 55.68 -7.77
N THR A 504 -16.84 55.23 -8.38
CA THR A 504 -17.43 55.93 -9.53
C THR A 504 -18.07 57.25 -9.10
N PHE A 505 -18.67 57.32 -7.91
CA PHE A 505 -19.26 58.55 -7.36
C PHE A 505 -18.18 59.56 -6.94
N MET A 506 -17.06 59.12 -6.35
CA MET A 506 -15.92 60.01 -6.05
C MET A 506 -15.23 60.52 -7.32
N LEU A 507 -15.09 59.69 -8.36
CA LEU A 507 -14.58 60.13 -9.67
C LEU A 507 -15.53 61.11 -10.37
N ALA A 508 -16.84 60.90 -10.27
CA ALA A 508 -17.83 61.84 -10.81
C ALA A 508 -17.84 63.17 -10.05
N LEU A 509 -17.69 63.15 -8.72
CA LEU A 509 -17.54 64.37 -7.90
C LEU A 509 -16.24 65.12 -8.21
N LEU A 510 -15.13 64.41 -8.40
CA LEU A 510 -13.85 65.02 -8.82
C LEU A 510 -13.95 65.65 -10.21
N TYR A 511 -14.64 65.00 -11.16
CA TYR A 511 -14.88 65.58 -12.48
C TYR A 511 -15.81 66.80 -12.43
N ALA A 512 -16.84 66.78 -11.59
CA ALA A 512 -17.74 67.92 -11.41
C ALA A 512 -17.03 69.13 -10.75
N PHE A 513 -16.12 68.89 -9.80
CA PHE A 513 -15.28 69.95 -9.20
C PHE A 513 -14.25 70.51 -10.19
N CYS A 514 -13.67 69.67 -11.05
CA CYS A 514 -12.76 70.15 -12.10
C CYS A 514 -13.49 70.96 -13.18
N LEU A 515 -14.71 70.58 -13.57
CA LEU A 515 -15.49 71.36 -14.54
C LEU A 515 -15.97 72.71 -13.97
N SER A 516 -16.30 72.78 -12.68
CA SER A 516 -16.70 74.05 -12.05
C SER A 516 -15.52 75.02 -11.90
N CYS A 517 -14.29 74.53 -11.72
CA CYS A 517 -13.10 75.39 -11.73
C CYS A 517 -12.69 75.89 -13.14
N LEU A 518 -13.15 75.23 -14.20
CA LEU A 518 -12.86 75.61 -15.59
C LEU A 518 -13.83 76.66 -16.14
N ILE A 519 -15.00 76.82 -15.51
CA ILE A 519 -16.03 77.79 -15.93
C ILE A 519 -15.79 79.19 -15.33
N ASP A 520 -15.00 79.32 -14.26
CA ASP A 520 -14.64 80.63 -13.67
C ASP A 520 -13.42 81.31 -14.35
N LYS A 521 -12.99 80.84 -15.53
CA LYS A 521 -11.89 81.44 -16.31
C LYS A 521 -12.20 81.69 -17.79
N VAL A 522 -13.47 81.73 -18.15
CA VAL A 522 -13.99 82.26 -19.43
C VAL A 522 -14.99 83.35 -19.10
#